data_AF-A0A1Q8B3Y7-F1
#
_entry.id   AF-A0A1Q8B3Y7-F1
#
_cell.length_a   1.000
_cell.length_b   1.000
_cell.length_c   1.000
_cell.angle_alpha   90.00
_cell.angle_beta   90.00
_cell.angle_gamma   90.00
#
_symmetry.space_group_name_H-M   'P 1'
#
loop_
_entity.id
_entity.type
_entity.pdbx_description
1 polymer ?
#
loop_
_entity_poly.entity_id
_entity_poly.type
_entity_poly.pdbx_seq_one_letter_code
_entity_poly.pdbx_strand_id
1 'polypeptide(L)'
;MQKSKGMLEKTRPHKLIRIIEDSKIPLGEEESKLQRIKRMVEHDEPLSQEDETFLTRLVERANEWQKGLKSSSDTEPEDTMSG
;
A
#
# COMPACT_ATOMS: atom_id res chain seq x y z
N MET A 1 14.11 1.76 19.28
CA MET A 1 13.75 2.17 17.90
C MET A 1 12.24 2.38 17.83
N GLN A 2 11.78 3.63 17.95
CA GLN A 2 10.37 4.01 17.75
C GLN A 2 10.31 4.92 16.53
N LYS A 3 10.04 4.38 15.34
CA LYS A 3 9.80 5.18 14.14
C LYS A 3 8.78 4.48 13.25
N SER A 4 7.50 4.76 13.47
CA SER A 4 6.47 4.58 12.42
C SER A 4 5.05 4.98 12.84
N LYS A 5 4.74 5.19 14.13
CA LYS A 5 3.34 5.51 14.53
C LYS A 5 2.89 6.95 14.25
N GLY A 6 3.80 7.92 14.10
CA GLY A 6 3.45 9.34 13.94
C GLY A 6 3.38 9.87 12.50
N MET A 7 3.71 9.06 11.48
CA MET A 7 3.76 9.56 10.09
C MET A 7 2.42 9.45 9.37
N LEU A 8 1.54 8.56 9.82
CA LEU A 8 0.24 8.30 9.19
C LEU A 8 -0.83 9.33 9.58
N GLU A 9 -0.74 9.93 10.78
CA GLU A 9 -1.73 10.88 11.32
C GLU A 9 -1.90 12.19 10.51
N LYS A 10 -1.02 12.49 9.54
CA LYS A 10 -1.14 13.67 8.66
C LYS A 10 -0.81 13.39 7.19
N THR A 11 -0.79 12.12 6.79
CA THR A 11 -0.54 11.80 5.38
C THR A 11 -1.81 12.05 4.60
N ARG A 12 -1.82 13.14 3.81
CA ARG A 12 -2.97 13.54 3.00
C ARG A 12 -3.45 12.36 2.14
N PRO A 13 -4.77 12.15 1.96
CA PRO A 13 -5.32 10.98 1.26
C PRO A 13 -4.69 10.69 -0.11
N HIS A 14 -4.38 11.73 -0.88
CA HIS A 14 -3.69 11.59 -2.17
C HIS A 14 -2.32 10.89 -2.08
N LYS A 15 -1.57 11.07 -0.99
CA LYS A 15 -0.30 10.37 -0.79
C LYS A 15 -0.53 8.90 -0.51
N LEU A 16 -1.56 8.55 0.27
CA LEU A 16 -1.91 7.17 0.56
C LEU A 16 -2.32 6.44 -0.73
N ILE A 17 -3.22 7.05 -1.52
CA ILE A 17 -3.66 6.53 -2.82
C ILE A 17 -2.45 6.29 -3.73
N ARG A 18 -1.54 7.26 -3.83
CA ARG A 18 -0.35 7.12 -4.66
C ARG A 18 0.55 5.96 -4.25
N ILE A 19 0.77 5.75 -2.95
CA ILE A 19 1.55 4.60 -2.44
C ILE A 19 0.91 3.28 -2.89
N ILE A 20 -0.42 3.18 -2.80
CA ILE A 20 -1.17 2.00 -3.22
C ILE A 20 -1.01 1.78 -4.74
N GLU A 21 -1.21 2.82 -5.55
CA GLU A 21 -1.09 2.73 -7.01
C GLU A 21 0.33 2.38 -7.47
N ASP A 22 1.36 2.95 -6.84
CA ASP A 22 2.77 2.71 -7.17
C ASP A 22 3.20 1.28 -6.80
N SER A 23 2.62 0.73 -5.73
CA SER A 23 2.96 -0.62 -5.26
C SER A 23 2.41 -1.76 -6.10
N LYS A 24 1.44 -1.50 -6.99
CA LYS A 24 0.81 -2.50 -7.88
C LYS A 24 0.31 -3.75 -7.16
N ILE A 25 -0.14 -3.61 -5.90
CA ILE A 25 -0.74 -4.72 -5.14
C ILE A 25 -2.01 -5.19 -5.87
N PRO A 26 -2.30 -6.49 -5.88
CA PRO A 26 -3.57 -7.00 -6.35
C PRO A 26 -4.71 -6.62 -5.38
N LEU A 27 -5.70 -5.86 -5.85
CA LEU A 27 -6.79 -5.32 -5.03
C LEU A 27 -8.10 -6.11 -5.10
N GLY A 28 -8.36 -6.85 -6.18
CA GLY A 28 -9.59 -7.64 -6.33
C GLY A 28 -10.86 -6.79 -6.15
N GLU A 29 -11.73 -7.19 -5.23
CA GLU A 29 -12.99 -6.48 -4.92
C GLU A 29 -12.78 -5.09 -4.32
N GLU A 30 -11.63 -4.84 -3.67
CA GLU A 30 -11.31 -3.58 -3.02
C GLU A 30 -10.99 -2.46 -4.03
N GLU A 31 -10.69 -2.81 -5.29
CA GLU A 31 -10.44 -1.85 -6.37
C GLU A 31 -11.61 -0.87 -6.53
N SER A 32 -12.84 -1.37 -6.53
CA SER A 32 -14.04 -0.54 -6.69
C SER A 32 -14.18 0.50 -5.57
N LYS A 33 -13.82 0.12 -4.33
CA LYS A 33 -13.84 1.02 -3.18
C LYS A 33 -12.70 2.05 -3.27
N LEU A 34 -11.50 1.62 -3.69
CA LEU A 34 -10.38 2.53 -3.91
C LEU A 34 -10.70 3.59 -4.99
N GLN A 35 -11.29 3.18 -6.12
CA GLN A 35 -11.69 4.10 -7.20
C GLN A 35 -12.77 5.09 -6.75
N ARG A 36 -13.70 4.67 -5.88
CA ARG A 36 -14.67 5.59 -5.26
C ARG A 36 -13.97 6.65 -4.42
N ILE A 37 -13.09 6.22 -3.52
CA ILE A 37 -12.35 7.11 -2.62
C ILE A 37 -11.43 8.06 -3.42
N LYS A 38 -10.82 7.57 -4.51
CA LYS A 38 -10.00 8.40 -5.39
C LYS A 38 -10.79 9.56 -5.99
N ARG A 39 -11.99 9.29 -6.54
CA ARG A 39 -12.87 10.34 -7.05
C ARG A 39 -13.25 11.35 -5.96
N MET A 40 -13.58 10.88 -4.76
CA MET A 40 -13.87 11.78 -3.63
C MET A 40 -12.68 12.71 -3.34
N VAL A 41 -11.46 12.17 -3.27
CA VAL A 41 -10.25 12.97 -3.04
C VAL A 41 -9.97 13.94 -4.19
N GLU A 42 -10.22 13.55 -5.45
CA GLU A 42 -10.07 14.43 -6.63
C GLU A 42 -11.07 15.60 -6.62
N HIS A 43 -12.24 15.42 -6.02
CA HIS A 43 -13.28 16.43 -5.87
C HIS A 43 -13.20 17.20 -4.54
N ASP A 44 -12.13 17.03 -3.77
CA ASP A 44 -11.97 17.59 -2.41
C ASP A 44 -13.14 17.26 -1.46
N GLU A 45 -13.80 16.11 -1.69
CA GLU A 45 -14.85 15.60 -0.81
C GLU A 45 -14.26 15.02 0.49
N PRO A 46 -14.94 15.21 1.63
CA PRO A 46 -14.49 14.67 2.90
C PRO A 46 -14.56 13.14 2.89
N LEU A 47 -13.49 12.49 3.35
CA LEU A 47 -13.47 11.05 3.56
C LEU A 47 -14.10 10.70 4.92
N SER A 48 -14.79 9.56 4.96
CA SER A 48 -15.22 8.99 6.22
C SER A 48 -14.03 8.36 6.95
N GLN A 49 -14.15 8.19 8.27
CA GLN A 49 -13.15 7.44 9.05
C GLN A 49 -12.97 6.01 8.53
N GLU A 50 -14.02 5.41 7.97
CA GLU A 50 -13.95 4.09 7.36
C GLU A 50 -13.09 4.10 6.10
N ASP A 51 -13.23 5.12 5.25
CA ASP A 51 -12.43 5.27 4.03
C ASP A 51 -10.95 5.55 4.37
N GLU A 52 -10.67 6.38 5.37
CA GLU A 52 -9.31 6.63 5.84
C GLU A 52 -8.65 5.37 6.42
N THR A 53 -9.41 4.60 7.21
CA THR A 53 -8.96 3.32 7.76
C THR A 53 -8.70 2.31 6.64
N PHE A 54 -9.56 2.29 5.61
CA PHE A 54 -9.39 1.44 4.44
C PHE A 54 -8.11 1.79 3.67
N LEU A 55 -7.85 3.08 3.39
CA LEU A 55 -6.62 3.53 2.74
C LEU A 55 -5.38 3.15 3.56
N THR A 56 -5.43 3.31 4.88
CA THR A 56 -4.34 2.95 5.78
C THR A 56 -3.98 1.46 5.66
N ARG A 57 -4.99 0.57 5.73
CA ARG A 57 -4.78 -0.88 5.59
C ARG A 57 -4.24 -1.27 4.22
N LEU A 58 -4.68 -0.59 3.16
CA LEU A 58 -4.13 -0.81 1.83
C LEU A 58 -2.67 -0.39 1.72
N VAL A 59 -2.28 0.72 2.34
CA VAL A 59 -0.88 1.16 2.38
C VAL A 59 -0.01 0.16 3.15
N GLU A 60 -0.48 -0.38 4.27
CA GLU A 60 0.26 -1.41 5.01
C GLU A 60 0.52 -2.64 4.14
N ARG A 61 -0.52 -3.15 3.48
CA ARG A 61 -0.42 -4.28 2.56
C ARG A 61 0.45 -3.99 1.33
N ALA A 62 0.36 -2.78 0.78
CA ALA A 62 1.24 -2.31 -0.30
C ALA A 62 2.72 -2.34 0.09
N ASN A 63 3.03 -1.90 1.30
CA ASN A 63 4.39 -1.94 1.83
C ASN A 63 4.88 -3.37 2.03
N GLU A 64 4.04 -4.27 2.53
CA GLU A 64 4.37 -5.70 2.69
C GLU A 64 4.58 -6.38 1.35
N TRP A 65 3.70 -6.14 0.38
CA TRP A 65 3.81 -6.65 -0.98
C TRP A 65 5.13 -6.25 -1.63
N GLN A 66 5.48 -4.97 -1.57
CA GLN A 66 6.74 -4.45 -2.11
C GLN A 66 7.98 -5.01 -1.39
N LYS A 67 7.90 -5.30 -0.09
CA LYS A 67 8.99 -5.99 0.64
C LYS A 67 9.13 -7.44 0.16
N GLY A 68 8.03 -8.16 0.00
CA GLY A 68 8.02 -9.53 -0.50
C GLY A 68 8.63 -9.63 -1.90
N LEU A 69 8.25 -8.74 -2.82
CA LEU A 69 8.83 -8.68 -4.16
C LEU A 69 10.35 -8.44 -4.13
N LYS A 70 10.83 -7.59 -3.22
CA LYS A 70 12.27 -7.35 -3.04
C LYS A 70 12.98 -8.56 -2.46
N SER A 71 12.41 -9.25 -1.47
CA SER A 71 13.03 -10.45 -0.89
C SER A 71 13.02 -11.65 -1.84
N SER A 72 12.00 -11.78 -2.67
CA SER A 72 11.91 -12.86 -3.67
C SER A 72 12.85 -12.65 -4.86
N SER A 73 13.34 -11.42 -5.07
CA SER A 73 14.35 -11.13 -6.09
C SER A 73 15.78 -11.38 -5.60
N ASP A 74 15.97 -11.65 -4.29
CA ASP A 74 17.27 -11.81 -3.63
C ASP A 74 17.61 -13.28 -3.33
N THR A 75 16.72 -14.21 -3.72
CA THR A 75 17.03 -15.64 -3.74
C THR A 75 17.61 -15.99 -5.11
N GLU A 76 18.88 -15.65 -5.31
CA GLU A 76 19.71 -16.36 -6.28
C GLU A 76 19.82 -17.83 -5.81
N PRO A 77 19.62 -18.83 -6.70
CA PRO A 77 19.83 -20.23 -6.37
C PRO A 77 21.33 -20.54 -6.39
N GLU A 78 22.10 -19.93 -5.49
CA GLU A 78 23.50 -20.29 -5.26
C GLU A 78 23.57 -21.47 -4.28
N ASP A 79 23.13 -22.65 -4.71
CA ASP A 79 23.70 -23.95 -4.28
C ASP A 79 22.97 -25.11 -4.98
N THR A 80 23.10 -25.16 -6.29
CA THR A 80 23.08 -26.46 -6.96
C THR A 80 24.45 -26.65 -7.60
N MET A 81 25.28 -27.46 -6.95
CA MET A 81 26.37 -28.32 -7.44
C MET A 81 27.44 -28.38 -6.32
N SER A 82 27.77 -29.53 -5.76
CA SER A 82 28.32 -30.67 -6.51
C SER A 82 28.38 -31.93 -5.65
N GLY A 83 28.12 -33.10 -6.26
CA GLY A 83 28.70 -34.39 -5.85
C GLY A 83 27.80 -35.31 -5.05
#